data_AF-A0A925FVD0-F1
#
_entry.id   AF-A0A925FVD0-F1
#
_cell.length_a   1.000
_cell.length_b   1.000
_cell.length_c   1.000
_cell.angle_alpha   90.00
_cell.angle_beta   90.00
_cell.angle_gamma   90.00
#
_symmetry.space_group_name_H-M   'P 1'
#
loop_
_entity.id
_entity.type
_entity.pdbx_description
1 polymer ?
#
loop_
_entity_poly.entity_id
_entity_poly.type
_entity_poly.pdbx_seq_one_letter_code
_entity_poly.pdbx_strand_id
1 'polypeptide(L)'
;MLPDSNPVGHYFNALFQTGFYYEFIGWSQIISAVLLLIPRTSHIGALMFLPIIINIAVLTTSVGFAGTWILTIFMSLAGLWLAAWEYDRLKSIIIYSRRERSEPLPFQFVLIPIFFALGGAVMTILWWLIGLGNFPNYLKIGGILTLGGAIFGIVVAVHYRFMPVGHLMKT
;
A
#
# COMPACT_ATOMS: atom_id res chain seq x y z
N MET A 1 -24.83 -15.95 0.75
CA MET A 1 -25.49 -14.98 -0.14
C MET A 1 -26.17 -13.98 0.79
N LEU A 2 -25.75 -12.71 0.79
CA LEU A 2 -26.42 -11.69 1.61
C LEU A 2 -27.85 -11.50 1.08
N PRO A 3 -28.85 -11.28 1.94
CA PRO A 3 -30.20 -10.96 1.49
C PRO A 3 -30.19 -9.72 0.59
N ASP A 4 -31.00 -9.75 -0.45
CA ASP A 4 -31.18 -8.64 -1.40
C ASP A 4 -31.59 -7.33 -0.71
N SER A 5 -32.16 -7.35 0.50
CA SER A 5 -32.47 -6.13 1.25
C SER A 5 -31.26 -5.24 1.64
N ASN A 6 -30.02 -5.73 1.50
CA ASN A 6 -28.81 -4.95 1.75
C ASN A 6 -28.21 -4.43 0.42
N PRO A 7 -27.99 -3.11 0.25
CA PRO A 7 -27.43 -2.53 -0.97
C PRO A 7 -26.10 -3.18 -1.41
N VAL A 8 -25.31 -3.69 -0.46
CA VAL A 8 -24.08 -4.46 -0.70
C VAL A 8 -24.35 -5.77 -1.41
N GLY A 9 -25.32 -6.53 -0.91
CA GLY A 9 -25.72 -7.81 -1.47
C GLY A 9 -26.25 -7.65 -2.89
N HIS A 10 -27.10 -6.63 -3.09
CA HIS A 10 -27.64 -6.28 -4.40
C HIS A 10 -26.56 -5.92 -5.42
N TYR A 11 -25.60 -5.05 -5.07
CA TYR A 11 -24.52 -4.68 -5.98
C TYR A 11 -23.66 -5.90 -6.37
N PHE A 12 -23.26 -6.73 -5.42
CA PHE A 12 -22.46 -7.91 -5.74
C PHE A 12 -23.22 -8.96 -6.53
N ASN A 13 -24.51 -9.13 -6.29
CA ASN A 13 -25.34 -10.05 -7.05
C ASN A 13 -25.45 -9.57 -8.51
N ALA A 14 -25.69 -8.27 -8.72
CA ALA A 14 -25.68 -7.67 -10.06
C ALA A 14 -24.30 -7.79 -10.73
N LEU A 15 -23.21 -7.52 -10.00
CA LEU A 15 -21.85 -7.65 -10.51
C LEU A 15 -21.53 -9.11 -10.87
N PHE A 16 -21.89 -10.09 -10.04
CA PHE A 16 -21.67 -11.50 -10.32
C PHE A 16 -22.44 -11.96 -11.56
N GLN A 17 -23.66 -11.46 -11.75
CA GLN A 17 -24.47 -11.74 -12.95
C GLN A 17 -23.86 -11.17 -14.23
N THR A 18 -22.97 -10.17 -14.16
CA THR A 18 -22.25 -9.67 -15.35
C THR A 18 -21.18 -10.62 -15.88
N GLY A 19 -20.86 -11.71 -15.15
CA GLY A 19 -20.01 -12.81 -15.60
C GLY A 19 -18.60 -12.38 -16.04
N PHE A 20 -18.44 -12.13 -17.35
CA PHE A 20 -17.18 -11.73 -17.96
C PHE A 20 -16.56 -10.49 -17.31
N TYR A 21 -17.37 -9.48 -16.98
CA TYR A 21 -16.86 -8.25 -16.36
C TYR A 21 -16.35 -8.48 -14.93
N TYR A 22 -17.02 -9.36 -14.16
CA TYR A 22 -16.57 -9.78 -12.84
C TYR A 22 -15.21 -10.49 -12.91
N GLU A 23 -15.05 -11.42 -13.85
CA GLU A 23 -13.77 -12.10 -14.07
C GLU A 23 -12.68 -11.13 -14.54
N PHE A 24 -13.00 -10.20 -15.44
CA PHE A 24 -12.05 -9.20 -15.93
C PHE A 24 -11.48 -8.31 -14.81
N ILE A 25 -12.32 -7.87 -13.87
CA ILE A 25 -11.84 -7.10 -12.70
C ILE A 25 -10.90 -7.96 -11.84
N GLY A 26 -11.25 -9.23 -11.59
CA GLY A 26 -10.42 -10.16 -10.82
C GLY A 26 -9.07 -10.41 -11.49
N TRP A 27 -9.06 -10.70 -12.78
CA TRP A 27 -7.82 -10.88 -13.55
C TRP A 27 -6.97 -9.61 -13.56
N SER A 28 -7.58 -8.43 -13.69
CA SER A 28 -6.87 -7.15 -13.64
C SER A 28 -6.17 -6.91 -12.31
N GLN A 29 -6.80 -7.33 -11.19
CA GLN A 29 -6.20 -7.28 -9.85
C GLN A 29 -4.99 -8.21 -9.74
N ILE A 30 -5.13 -9.46 -10.20
CA ILE A 30 -4.05 -10.46 -10.16
C ILE A 30 -2.87 -9.98 -11.01
N ILE A 31 -3.11 -9.51 -12.23
CA ILE A 31 -2.08 -9.00 -13.14
C ILE A 31 -1.35 -7.81 -12.50
N SER A 32 -2.09 -6.87 -11.91
CA SER A 32 -1.49 -5.70 -11.22
C SER A 32 -0.62 -6.14 -10.04
N ALA A 33 -1.08 -7.12 -9.25
CA ALA A 33 -0.33 -7.66 -8.12
C ALA A 33 0.95 -8.40 -8.54
N VAL A 34 0.89 -9.21 -9.61
CA VAL A 34 2.06 -9.90 -10.17
C VAL A 34 3.08 -8.90 -10.71
N LEU A 35 2.62 -7.85 -11.41
CA LEU A 35 3.47 -6.79 -11.93
C LEU A 35 4.15 -6.00 -10.80
N LEU A 36 3.46 -5.77 -9.67
CA LEU A 36 4.02 -5.16 -8.46
C LEU A 36 5.07 -6.04 -7.79
N LEU A 37 4.90 -7.36 -7.83
CA LEU A 37 5.84 -8.30 -7.19
C LEU A 37 7.19 -8.35 -7.91
N ILE A 38 7.23 -8.06 -9.21
CA ILE A 38 8.45 -8.02 -10.01
C ILE A 38 9.03 -6.58 -9.95
N PRO A 39 10.20 -6.36 -9.30
CA PRO A 39 10.72 -5.00 -9.07
C PRO A 39 11.00 -4.18 -10.34
N ARG A 40 11.16 -4.85 -11.50
CA ARG A 40 11.35 -4.20 -12.80
C ARG A 40 10.06 -3.71 -13.44
N THR A 41 8.91 -4.30 -13.11
CA THR A 41 7.59 -3.93 -13.65
C THR A 41 6.68 -3.26 -12.63
N SER A 42 7.19 -3.03 -11.41
CA SER A 42 6.46 -2.41 -10.30
C SER A 42 5.74 -1.12 -10.70
N HIS A 43 6.34 -0.30 -11.56
CA HIS A 43 5.75 0.94 -12.07
C HIS A 43 4.39 0.72 -12.78
N ILE A 44 4.34 -0.27 -13.68
CA ILE A 44 3.13 -0.58 -14.44
C ILE A 44 2.09 -1.19 -13.50
N GLY A 45 2.53 -2.06 -12.58
CA GLY A 45 1.67 -2.62 -11.56
C GLY A 45 1.04 -1.56 -10.64
N ALA A 46 1.82 -0.57 -10.19
CA ALA A 46 1.33 0.54 -9.37
C ALA A 46 0.32 1.43 -10.13
N LEU A 47 0.59 1.70 -11.41
CA LEU A 47 -0.28 2.52 -12.25
C LEU A 47 -1.60 1.81 -12.59
N MET A 48 -1.58 0.48 -12.76
CA MET A 48 -2.80 -0.33 -12.94
C MET A 48 -3.56 -0.52 -11.63
N PHE A 49 -2.86 -0.69 -10.51
CA PHE A 49 -3.47 -0.88 -9.20
C PHE A 49 -4.24 0.37 -8.72
N LEU A 50 -3.73 1.57 -9.00
CA LEU A 50 -4.32 2.84 -8.58
C LEU A 50 -5.81 3.02 -9.00
N PRO A 51 -6.19 2.93 -10.29
CA PRO A 51 -7.58 3.07 -10.70
C PRO A 51 -8.45 1.93 -10.14
N ILE A 52 -7.89 0.72 -9.95
CA ILE A 52 -8.63 -0.41 -9.38
C ILE A 52 -8.99 -0.13 -7.92
N ILE A 53 -8.03 0.29 -7.09
CA ILE A 53 -8.28 0.53 -5.67
C ILE A 53 -9.17 1.77 -5.44
N ILE A 54 -9.06 2.79 -6.29
CA ILE A 54 -9.97 3.96 -6.27
C ILE A 54 -11.41 3.51 -6.58
N ASN A 55 -11.62 2.65 -7.59
CA ASN A 55 -12.95 2.12 -7.88
C ASN A 55 -13.53 1.36 -6.69
N ILE A 56 -12.72 0.54 -6.00
CA ILE A 56 -13.15 -0.18 -4.79
C ILE A 56 -13.48 0.81 -3.66
N ALA A 57 -12.70 1.88 -3.48
CA ALA A 57 -12.97 2.91 -2.47
C ALA A 57 -14.30 3.64 -2.73
N VAL A 58 -14.52 4.07 -3.98
CA VAL A 58 -15.79 4.68 -4.40
C VAL A 58 -16.94 3.71 -4.15
N LEU A 59 -16.80 2.45 -4.57
CA LEU A 59 -17.82 1.42 -4.36
C LEU A 59 -18.20 1.29 -2.88
N THR A 60 -17.22 1.03 -2.02
CA THR A 60 -17.49 0.80 -0.60
C THR A 60 -18.11 2.00 0.10
N THR A 61 -17.79 3.21 -0.37
CA THR A 61 -18.41 4.46 0.10
C THR A 61 -19.84 4.59 -0.42
N SER A 62 -20.08 4.32 -1.70
CA SER A 62 -21.40 4.43 -2.34
C SER A 62 -22.41 3.41 -1.81
N VAL A 63 -21.97 2.20 -1.52
CA VAL A 63 -22.86 1.10 -1.13
C VAL A 63 -23.02 1.01 0.40
N GLY A 64 -22.28 1.83 1.16
CA GLY A 64 -22.45 1.94 2.61
C GLY A 64 -21.90 0.74 3.38
N PHE A 65 -20.74 0.22 2.98
CA PHE A 65 -20.07 -0.85 3.73
C PHE A 65 -19.64 -0.39 5.12
N ALA A 66 -20.35 -0.78 6.17
CA ALA A 66 -19.97 -0.44 7.54
C ALA A 66 -18.53 -0.91 7.85
N GLY A 67 -17.62 0.02 8.13
CA GLY A 67 -16.22 -0.23 8.47
C GLY A 67 -15.25 -0.42 7.30
N THR A 68 -15.68 -0.98 6.15
CA THR A 68 -14.78 -1.24 5.02
C THR A 68 -14.46 0.00 4.19
N TRP A 69 -15.35 1.00 4.14
CA TRP A 69 -15.13 2.24 3.38
C TRP A 69 -13.89 3.02 3.87
N ILE A 70 -13.60 2.99 5.17
CA ILE A 70 -12.41 3.64 5.74
C ILE A 70 -11.14 2.92 5.26
N LEU A 71 -11.15 1.58 5.29
CA LEU A 71 -10.01 0.78 4.88
C LEU A 71 -9.65 1.00 3.41
N THR A 72 -10.64 0.99 2.53
CA THR A 72 -10.43 1.15 1.08
C THR A 72 -9.96 2.54 0.72
N ILE A 73 -10.40 3.58 1.44
CA ILE A 73 -9.84 4.94 1.32
C ILE A 73 -8.35 4.94 1.71
N PHE A 74 -7.97 4.35 2.84
CA PHE A 74 -6.56 4.26 3.22
C PHE A 74 -5.73 3.44 2.22
N MET A 75 -6.28 2.35 1.69
CA MET A 75 -5.64 1.57 0.63
C MET A 75 -5.49 2.38 -0.66
N SER A 76 -6.47 3.21 -1.01
CA SER A 76 -6.39 4.08 -2.18
C SER A 76 -5.32 5.17 -2.00
N LEU A 77 -5.18 5.70 -0.78
CA LEU A 77 -4.14 6.66 -0.43
C LEU A 77 -2.75 6.01 -0.46
N ALA A 78 -2.63 4.77 0.02
CA ALA A 78 -1.41 3.99 -0.08
C ALA A 78 -1.06 3.66 -1.54
N GLY A 79 -2.05 3.34 -2.38
CA GLY A 79 -1.87 3.16 -3.82
C GLY A 79 -1.41 4.44 -4.52
N LEU A 80 -1.96 5.59 -4.14
CA LEU A 80 -1.54 6.90 -4.65
C LEU A 80 -0.11 7.22 -4.23
N TRP A 81 0.24 6.94 -2.98
CA TRP A 81 1.61 7.09 -2.48
C TRP A 81 2.58 6.17 -3.21
N LEU A 82 2.21 4.91 -3.45
CA LEU A 82 3.02 3.95 -4.20
C LEU A 82 3.24 4.42 -5.64
N ALA A 83 2.19 4.90 -6.31
CA ALA A 83 2.29 5.46 -7.66
C ALA A 83 3.18 6.73 -7.68
N ALA A 84 3.07 7.58 -6.66
CA ALA A 84 3.92 8.77 -6.52
C ALA A 84 5.39 8.41 -6.19
N TRP A 85 5.64 7.36 -5.41
CA TRP A 85 6.98 6.87 -5.10
C TRP A 85 7.67 6.29 -6.34
N GLU A 86 6.93 5.55 -7.15
CA GLU A 86 7.42 5.01 -8.41
C GLU A 86 7.56 6.07 -9.52
N TYR A 87 7.01 7.27 -9.32
CA TYR A 87 7.14 8.40 -10.25
C TYR A 87 8.59 8.84 -10.43
N ASP A 88 9.43 8.78 -9.39
CA ASP A 88 10.85 9.13 -9.50
C ASP A 88 11.63 8.17 -10.42
N ARG A 89 11.26 6.88 -10.45
CA ARG A 89 11.82 5.92 -11.41
C ARG A 89 11.23 6.06 -12.81
N LEU A 90 9.96 6.45 -12.94
CA LEU A 90 9.37 6.82 -14.24
C LEU A 90 10.09 8.03 -14.85
N LYS A 91 10.42 9.02 -14.01
CA LYS A 91 11.16 10.23 -14.38
C LYS A 91 12.59 9.91 -14.84
N SER A 92 13.23 8.89 -14.27
CA SER A 92 14.56 8.40 -14.70
C SER A 92 14.57 7.82 -16.12
N ILE A 93 13.46 7.20 -16.56
CA ILE A 93 13.32 6.64 -17.92
C ILE A 93 12.94 7.73 -18.94
N ILE A 94 12.16 8.73 -18.53
CA ILE A 94 11.66 9.80 -19.41
C ILE A 94 12.63 11.00 -19.49
N ILE A 95 13.34 11.31 -18.40
CA ILE A 95 14.29 12.42 -18.29
C ILE A 95 15.68 11.83 -18.06
N TYR A 96 16.46 11.69 -19.13
CA TYR A 96 17.84 11.16 -19.14
C TYR A 96 18.86 11.97 -18.31
N SER A 97 18.42 12.96 -17.52
CA SER A 97 19.33 13.75 -16.70
C SER A 97 18.65 14.22 -15.42
N ARG A 98 19.03 13.58 -14.30
CA ARG A 98 19.36 14.31 -13.07
C ARG A 98 20.20 13.44 -12.14
N ARG A 99 21.51 13.60 -12.29
CA ARG A 99 22.49 13.27 -11.26
C ARG A 99 22.41 14.37 -10.21
N GLU A 100 21.49 14.26 -9.25
CA GLU A 100 21.60 15.03 -8.01
C GLU A 100 21.82 14.04 -6.87
N ARG A 101 23.02 14.15 -6.32
CA ARG A 101 23.51 13.45 -5.14
C ARG A 101 22.51 13.71 -4.02
N SER A 102 21.77 12.70 -3.60
CA SER A 102 21.01 12.75 -2.35
C SER A 102 22.02 12.89 -1.22
N GLU A 103 22.17 14.10 -0.69
CA GLU A 103 22.91 14.35 0.54
C GLU A 103 22.35 13.41 1.61
N PRO A 104 23.16 12.52 2.21
CA PRO A 104 22.66 11.57 3.19
C PRO A 104 22.12 12.34 4.39
N LEU A 105 20.83 12.16 4.69
CA LEU A 105 20.23 12.75 5.89
C LEU A 105 20.96 12.17 7.12
N PRO A 106 21.53 13.00 8.01
CA PRO A 106 22.44 12.54 9.07
C PRO A 106 21.78 11.61 10.10
N PHE A 107 20.44 11.54 10.12
CA PHE A 107 19.64 10.71 11.04
C PHE A 107 18.81 9.61 10.35
N GLN A 108 19.07 9.29 9.08
CA GLN A 108 18.30 8.32 8.30
C GLN A 108 18.21 6.93 8.96
N PHE A 109 19.26 6.51 9.69
CA PHE A 109 19.29 5.24 10.43
C PHE A 109 18.25 5.16 11.57
N VAL A 110 17.89 6.31 12.15
CA VAL A 110 16.94 6.39 13.27
C VAL A 110 15.54 6.76 12.77
N LEU A 111 15.45 7.59 11.73
CA LEU A 111 14.18 8.05 11.19
C LEU A 111 13.36 6.91 10.56
N ILE A 112 14.03 5.97 9.87
CA ILE A 112 13.35 4.85 9.18
C ILE A 112 12.68 3.88 10.18
N PRO A 113 13.37 3.36 11.22
CA PRO A 113 12.73 2.55 12.26
C PRO A 113 11.60 3.27 13.00
N ILE A 114 11.77 4.56 13.29
CA ILE A 114 10.75 5.37 13.98
C ILE A 114 9.51 5.54 13.10
N PHE A 115 9.68 5.79 11.80
CA PHE A 115 8.56 5.92 10.86
C PHE A 115 7.72 4.64 10.80
N PHE A 116 8.36 3.46 10.70
CA PHE A 116 7.65 2.19 10.69
C PHE A 116 7.03 1.83 12.05
N ALA A 117 7.68 2.19 13.16
CA ALA A 117 7.12 2.01 14.50
C ALA A 117 5.88 2.89 14.72
N LEU A 118 5.94 4.16 14.31
CA LEU A 118 4.79 5.08 14.36
C LEU A 118 3.64 4.59 13.47
N GLY A 119 3.95 4.05 12.28
CA GLY A 119 2.95 3.43 11.42
C GLY A 119 2.21 2.28 12.11
N GLY A 120 2.93 1.38 12.80
CA GLY A 120 2.32 0.29 13.58
C GLY A 120 1.46 0.77 14.75
N ALA A 121 1.90 1.81 15.46
CA ALA A 121 1.15 2.42 16.56
C ALA A 121 -0.13 3.10 16.07
N VAL A 122 -0.06 3.89 14.99
CA VAL A 122 -1.22 4.55 14.37
C VAL A 122 -2.23 3.51 13.88
N MET A 123 -1.77 2.42 13.26
CA MET A 123 -2.65 1.37 12.77
C MET A 123 -3.41 0.65 13.89
N THR A 124 -2.76 0.46 15.04
CA THR A 124 -3.41 -0.11 16.24
C THR A 124 -4.50 0.80 16.79
N ILE A 125 -4.22 2.11 16.86
CA ILE A 125 -5.18 3.11 17.32
C ILE A 125 -6.37 3.15 16.36
N LEU A 126 -6.13 3.09 15.05
CA LEU A 126 -7.19 3.03 14.04
C LEU A 126 -8.04 1.75 14.19
N TRP A 127 -7.45 0.58 14.40
CA TRP A 127 -8.21 -0.66 14.62
C TRP A 127 -9.08 -0.62 15.88
N TRP A 128 -8.57 -0.02 16.96
CA TRP A 128 -9.34 0.19 18.19
C TRP A 128 -10.51 1.15 17.98
N LEU A 129 -10.30 2.25 17.26
CA LEU A 129 -11.35 3.24 16.95
C LEU A 129 -12.44 2.69 16.01
N ILE A 130 -12.07 1.81 15.08
CA ILE A 130 -12.99 1.22 14.10
C ILE A 130 -13.73 -0.01 14.67
N GLY A 131 -13.32 -0.54 15.84
CA GLY A 131 -13.89 -1.75 16.42
C GLY A 131 -13.64 -2.99 15.55
N LEU A 132 -12.53 -2.98 14.79
CA LEU A 132 -12.22 -3.99 13.80
C LEU A 132 -11.69 -5.22 14.53
N GLY A 133 -12.57 -6.21 14.75
CA GLY A 133 -12.26 -7.48 15.40
C GLY A 133 -12.45 -7.41 16.91
N ASN A 134 -13.15 -8.39 17.48
CA ASN A 134 -13.16 -8.63 18.92
C ASN A 134 -11.79 -9.17 19.38
N PHE A 135 -10.74 -8.39 19.18
CA PHE A 135 -9.40 -8.79 19.53
C PHE A 135 -9.29 -8.84 21.06
N PRO A 136 -8.81 -9.95 21.63
CA PRO A 136 -8.82 -10.16 23.08
C PRO A 136 -7.96 -9.15 23.85
N ASN A 137 -6.99 -8.50 23.19
CA ASN A 137 -6.21 -7.42 23.79
C ASN A 137 -5.51 -6.52 22.74
N TYR A 138 -6.11 -5.38 22.41
CA TYR A 138 -5.59 -4.41 21.44
C TYR A 138 -4.18 -3.90 21.77
N LEU A 139 -3.85 -3.77 23.07
CA LEU A 139 -2.52 -3.36 23.53
C LEU A 139 -1.43 -4.36 23.15
N LYS A 140 -1.71 -5.67 23.25
CA LYS A 140 -0.73 -6.71 22.91
C LYS A 140 -0.48 -6.76 21.39
N ILE A 141 -1.54 -6.66 20.60
CA ILE A 141 -1.46 -6.67 19.13
C ILE A 141 -0.72 -5.43 18.64
N GLY A 142 -1.00 -4.26 19.21
CA GLY A 142 -0.28 -3.05 18.87
C GLY A 142 1.18 -3.04 19.26
N GLY A 143 1.50 -3.65 20.42
CA GLY A 143 2.89 -3.91 20.80
C GLY A 143 3.61 -4.75 19.76
N ILE A 144 3.01 -5.87 19.33
CA ILE A 144 3.59 -6.76 18.30
C ILE A 144 3.79 -6.03 16.97
N LEU A 145 2.79 -5.25 16.53
CA LEU A 145 2.83 -4.55 15.24
C LEU A 145 3.89 -3.44 15.24
N THR A 146 3.97 -2.66 16.32
CA THR A 146 4.95 -1.60 16.51
C THR A 146 6.37 -2.16 16.56
N LEU A 147 6.56 -3.26 17.31
CA LEU A 147 7.87 -3.91 17.44
C LEU A 147 8.30 -4.56 16.12
N GLY A 148 7.36 -5.21 15.41
CA GLY A 148 7.61 -5.76 14.08
C GLY A 148 7.98 -4.68 13.05
N GLY A 149 7.28 -3.55 13.05
CA GLY A 149 7.61 -2.38 12.22
C GLY A 149 8.99 -1.82 12.53
N ALA A 150 9.36 -1.70 13.82
CA ALA A 150 10.69 -1.24 14.23
C ALA A 150 11.80 -2.21 13.77
N ILE A 151 11.61 -3.52 13.92
CA ILE A 151 12.56 -4.55 13.46
C ILE A 151 12.73 -4.48 11.94
N PHE A 152 11.64 -4.38 11.19
CA PHE A 152 11.68 -4.22 9.74
C PHE A 152 12.44 -2.95 9.34
N GLY A 153 12.18 -1.82 10.00
CA GLY A 153 12.89 -0.57 9.77
C GLY A 153 14.39 -0.65 10.07
N ILE A 154 14.79 -1.42 11.08
CA ILE A 154 16.22 -1.71 11.37
C ILE A 154 16.84 -2.54 10.25
N VAL A 155 16.15 -3.59 9.76
CA VAL A 155 16.63 -4.41 8.65
C VAL A 155 16.83 -3.57 7.38
N VAL A 156 15.88 -2.68 7.07
CA VAL A 156 15.99 -1.74 5.95
C VAL A 156 17.15 -0.77 6.15
N ALA A 157 17.29 -0.19 7.34
CA ALA A 157 18.39 0.74 7.64
C ALA A 157 19.77 0.07 7.54
N VAL A 158 19.87 -1.18 7.98
CA VAL A 158 21.07 -2.03 7.83
C VAL A 158 21.35 -2.32 6.35
N HIS A 159 20.33 -2.74 5.60
CA HIS A 159 20.47 -3.01 4.17
C HIS A 159 20.95 -1.78 3.38
N TYR A 160 20.40 -0.60 3.68
CA TYR A 160 20.85 0.66 3.08
C TYR A 160 22.30 1.01 3.42
N ARG A 161 22.76 0.68 4.63
CA ARG A 161 24.14 0.93 5.06
C ARG A 161 25.15 0.01 4.38
N PHE A 162 24.76 -1.23 4.06
CA PHE A 162 25.63 -2.24 3.46
C PHE A 162 25.58 -2.29 1.94
N MET A 163 24.75 -1.49 1.27
CA MET A 163 24.77 -1.40 -0.18
C MET A 163 26.01 -0.62 -0.67
N PRO A 164 26.95 -1.25 -1.39
CA PRO A 164 28.07 -0.55 -1.98
C PRO A 164 27.56 0.34 -3.12
N VAL A 165 27.60 1.66 -2.90
CA VAL A 165 27.45 2.64 -3.98
C VAL A 165 28.71 2.61 -4.82
N GLY A 166 28.59 2.17 -6.08
CA GLY A 166 29.70 2.08 -7.02
C GLY A 166 30.47 3.41 -7.12
N HIS A 167 31.80 3.32 -7.11
CA HIS A 167 32.65 4.49 -7.29
C HIS A 167 32.36 5.14 -8.64
N LEU A 168 31.87 6.38 -8.59
CA LEU A 168 31.79 7.23 -9.77
C LEU A 168 33.22 7.54 -10.20
N MET A 169 33.67 6.93 -11.30
CA MET A 169 34.89 7.36 -11.98
C MET A 169 34.72 8.84 -12.33
N LYS A 170 35.58 9.68 -11.74
CA LYS A 170 35.75 11.06 -12.16
C LYS A 170 36.51 11.02 -13.49
N THR A 171 35.78 11.13 -14.60
CA THR A 171 36.32 11.59 -15.88
C THR A 171 36.60 13.07 -15.83
#